data_AF-A0A5B8Z447-F1
#
_entry.id   AF-A0A5B8Z447-F1
#
_cell.length_a   1.000
_cell.length_b   1.000
_cell.length_c   1.000
_cell.angle_alpha   90.00
_cell.angle_beta   90.00
_cell.angle_gamma   90.00
#
_symmetry.space_group_name_H-M   'P 1'
#
loop_
_entity.id
_entity.type
_entity.pdbx_description
1 polymer ?
#
loop_
_entity_poly.entity_id
_entity_poly.type
_entity_poly.pdbx_seq_one_letter_code
_entity_poly.pdbx_strand_id
1 'polypeptide(L)'
;MSKEIKIDANKLSQKVEFLDSVGLKSWSDYEAYARCLSFFDEKEKAAEYFIEAAKLIEKPIAVFEKKNQKEYSRLKLVQANYYRLAGEREKSMQQYRELSNLLEDLFHYGGDKEQSEGVLTNLSYCHFFLSDYEKSIFFGKRVKEWVPISLGFSEGIFYDDQVRIEATMVDVIEDFKREKSLLYYTGAEVSLWDWYEIGKDLLE
;
A
#
# COMPACT_ATOMS: atom_id res chain seq x y z
N MET A 1 11.14 11.96 -20.64
CA MET A 1 9.73 11.95 -21.10
C MET A 1 8.96 11.02 -20.18
N SER A 2 8.25 11.60 -19.20
CA SER A 2 7.40 10.86 -18.27
C SER A 2 6.43 9.98 -19.05
N LYS A 3 6.53 8.65 -18.88
CA LYS A 3 5.58 7.69 -19.45
C LYS A 3 4.41 7.56 -18.47
N GLU A 4 3.60 8.60 -18.36
CA GLU A 4 2.41 8.58 -17.50
C GLU A 4 1.53 7.36 -17.76
N ILE A 5 0.94 6.83 -16.69
CA ILE A 5 -0.03 5.75 -16.79
C ILE A 5 -1.31 6.33 -17.39
N LYS A 6 -1.69 5.82 -18.58
CA LYS A 6 -2.98 6.17 -19.20
C LYS A 6 -4.10 5.38 -18.55
N ILE A 7 -5.01 6.09 -17.88
CA ILE A 7 -6.20 5.51 -17.26
C ILE A 7 -7.38 5.65 -18.21
N ASP A 8 -8.16 4.57 -18.34
CA ASP A 8 -9.40 4.54 -19.10
C ASP A 8 -10.56 5.02 -18.21
N ALA A 9 -10.87 6.31 -18.28
CA ALA A 9 -11.92 6.93 -17.47
C ALA A 9 -13.30 6.26 -17.66
N ASN A 10 -13.61 5.76 -18.87
CA ASN A 10 -14.87 5.08 -19.13
C ASN A 10 -14.99 3.78 -18.33
N LYS A 11 -13.90 3.02 -18.19
CA LYS A 11 -13.88 1.82 -17.33
C LYS A 11 -14.05 2.15 -15.86
N LEU A 12 -13.50 3.27 -15.41
CA LEU A 12 -13.70 3.73 -14.03
C LEU A 12 -15.16 4.11 -13.77
N SER A 13 -15.78 4.87 -14.69
CA SER A 13 -17.20 5.21 -14.59
C SER A 13 -18.08 3.95 -14.58
N GLN A 14 -17.83 2.99 -15.48
CA GLN A 14 -18.54 1.71 -15.49
C GLN A 14 -18.38 0.94 -14.17
N LYS A 15 -17.20 1.01 -13.54
CA LYS A 15 -16.96 0.37 -12.24
C LYS A 15 -17.75 1.04 -11.12
N VAL A 16 -17.83 2.37 -11.10
CA VAL A 16 -18.65 3.16 -10.17
C VAL A 16 -20.12 2.81 -10.34
N GLU A 17 -20.66 2.90 -11.56
CA GLU A 17 -22.06 2.56 -11.87
C GLU A 17 -22.41 1.13 -11.46
N PHE A 18 -21.51 0.18 -11.72
CA PHE A 18 -21.68 -1.20 -11.29
C PHE A 18 -21.79 -1.30 -9.77
N LEU A 19 -20.84 -0.71 -9.04
CA LEU A 19 -20.79 -0.74 -7.58
C LEU A 19 -22.01 -0.05 -6.93
N ASP A 20 -22.48 1.06 -7.52
CA ASP A 20 -23.73 1.72 -7.12
C ASP A 20 -24.94 0.78 -7.32
N SER A 21 -24.99 0.04 -8.43
CA SER A 21 -26.12 -0.84 -8.73
C SER A 21 -26.21 -2.06 -7.80
N VAL A 22 -25.07 -2.60 -7.34
CA VAL A 22 -25.04 -3.82 -6.51
C VAL A 22 -24.90 -3.54 -5.01
N GLY A 23 -24.55 -2.31 -4.65
CA GLY A 23 -24.17 -1.89 -3.30
C GLY A 23 -22.79 -2.41 -2.87
N LEU A 24 -22.10 -1.65 -2.03
CA LEU A 24 -20.79 -2.01 -1.49
C LEU A 24 -20.93 -3.02 -0.34
N LYS A 25 -20.30 -4.19 -0.45
CA LYS A 25 -20.50 -5.32 0.51
C LYS A 25 -19.24 -5.74 1.25
N SER A 26 -18.07 -5.37 0.73
CA SER A 26 -16.78 -5.80 1.24
C SER A 26 -15.82 -4.61 1.34
N TRP A 27 -14.81 -4.69 2.21
CA TRP A 27 -13.79 -3.64 2.28
C TRP A 27 -13.10 -3.39 0.93
N SER A 28 -12.98 -4.42 0.07
CA SER A 28 -12.49 -4.28 -1.30
C SER A 28 -13.44 -3.50 -2.21
N ASP A 29 -14.76 -3.63 -2.05
CA ASP A 29 -15.71 -2.80 -2.81
C ASP A 29 -15.57 -1.33 -2.43
N TYR A 30 -15.47 -1.05 -1.12
CA TYR A 30 -15.24 0.30 -0.60
C TYR A 30 -13.90 0.87 -1.08
N GLU A 31 -12.82 0.10 -1.05
CA GLU A 31 -11.52 0.50 -1.59
C GLU A 31 -11.61 0.82 -3.10
N ALA A 32 -12.17 -0.09 -3.90
CA ALA A 32 -12.32 0.11 -5.34
C ALA A 32 -13.11 1.39 -5.65
N TYR A 33 -14.20 1.62 -4.93
CA TYR A 33 -15.05 2.79 -5.08
C TYR A 33 -14.30 4.07 -4.71
N ALA A 34 -13.65 4.08 -3.53
CA ALA A 34 -12.85 5.21 -3.05
C ALA A 34 -11.76 5.60 -4.04
N ARG A 35 -11.04 4.63 -4.61
CA ARG A 35 -10.01 4.88 -5.62
C ARG A 35 -10.60 5.53 -6.87
N CYS A 36 -11.74 5.04 -7.37
CA CYS A 36 -12.42 5.66 -8.51
C CYS A 36 -12.85 7.11 -8.22
N LEU A 37 -13.41 7.37 -7.03
CA LEU A 37 -13.77 8.72 -6.60
C LEU A 37 -12.55 9.66 -6.52
N SER A 38 -11.42 9.18 -5.96
CA SER A 38 -10.17 9.95 -5.95
C SER A 38 -9.72 10.35 -7.35
N PHE A 39 -9.88 9.46 -8.34
CA PHE A 39 -9.56 9.77 -9.73
C PHE A 39 -10.46 10.88 -10.31
N PHE A 40 -11.73 10.92 -9.91
CA PHE A 40 -12.68 11.97 -10.31
C PHE A 40 -12.61 13.23 -9.43
N ASP A 41 -11.54 13.41 -8.65
CA ASP A 41 -11.31 14.53 -7.73
C ASP A 41 -12.37 14.68 -6.62
N GLU A 42 -13.11 13.61 -6.33
CA GLU A 42 -14.08 13.55 -5.22
C GLU A 42 -13.39 13.12 -3.91
N LYS A 43 -12.31 13.82 -3.54
CA LYS A 43 -11.37 13.43 -2.47
C LYS A 43 -12.02 13.26 -1.08
N GLU A 44 -12.92 14.17 -0.71
CA GLU A 44 -13.63 14.09 0.59
C GLU A 44 -14.47 12.81 0.69
N LYS A 45 -15.24 12.51 -0.36
CA LYS A 45 -16.03 11.27 -0.42
C LYS A 45 -15.13 10.05 -0.45
N ALA A 46 -14.06 10.07 -1.25
CA ALA A 46 -13.11 8.97 -1.31
C ALA A 46 -12.53 8.64 0.08
N ALA A 47 -12.19 9.66 0.88
CA ALA A 47 -11.71 9.50 2.25
C ALA A 47 -12.74 8.79 3.14
N GLU A 48 -14.03 9.15 3.07
CA GLU A 48 -15.10 8.47 3.80
C GLU A 48 -15.17 6.98 3.46
N TYR A 49 -15.07 6.63 2.17
CA TYR A 49 -15.10 5.22 1.74
C TYR A 49 -13.83 4.45 2.14
N PHE A 50 -12.65 5.07 2.16
CA PHE A 50 -11.45 4.45 2.73
C PHE A 50 -11.58 4.19 4.23
N ILE A 51 -12.19 5.10 4.99
CA ILE A 51 -12.48 4.90 6.42
C ILE A 51 -13.41 3.71 6.63
N GLU A 52 -14.48 3.60 5.83
CA GLU A 52 -15.39 2.46 5.90
C GLU A 52 -14.71 1.14 5.51
N ALA A 53 -13.84 1.15 4.49
CA ALA A 53 -13.01 -0.01 4.14
C ALA A 53 -12.12 -0.43 5.33
N ALA A 54 -11.49 0.54 6.01
CA ALA A 54 -10.63 0.28 7.16
C ALA A 54 -11.40 -0.31 8.36
N LYS A 55 -12.63 0.17 8.61
CA LYS A 55 -13.53 -0.39 9.66
C LYS A 55 -13.94 -1.83 9.35
N LEU A 56 -14.27 -2.13 8.10
CA LEU A 56 -14.67 -3.48 7.68
C LEU A 56 -13.55 -4.52 7.84
N ILE A 57 -12.28 -4.08 7.85
CA ILE A 57 -11.11 -4.94 8.08
C ILE A 57 -10.92 -5.32 9.57
N GLU A 58 -11.53 -4.61 10.52
CA GLU A 58 -11.36 -4.91 11.96
C GLU A 58 -11.83 -6.33 12.32
N LYS A 59 -12.95 -6.77 11.73
CA LYS A 59 -13.49 -8.13 11.94
C LYS A 59 -12.51 -9.23 11.47
N PRO A 60 -12.04 -9.24 10.21
CA PRO A 60 -11.09 -10.26 9.77
C PRO A 60 -9.74 -10.17 10.51
N ILE A 61 -9.26 -8.98 10.89
CA ILE A 61 -8.07 -8.84 11.75
C ILE A 61 -8.24 -9.63 13.05
N ALA A 62 -9.37 -9.44 13.77
CA ALA A 62 -9.64 -10.15 15.02
C ALA A 62 -9.73 -11.68 14.84
N VAL A 63 -10.17 -12.15 13.67
CA VAL A 63 -10.21 -13.59 13.35
C VAL A 63 -8.80 -14.15 13.14
N PHE A 64 -7.92 -13.40 12.46
CA PHE A 64 -6.60 -13.89 12.08
C PHE A 64 -5.54 -13.72 13.16
N GLU A 65 -5.69 -12.78 14.09
CA GLU A 65 -4.73 -12.52 15.18
C GLU A 65 -4.26 -13.80 15.89
N LYS A 66 -5.17 -14.76 16.11
CA LYS A 66 -4.86 -16.02 16.82
C LYS A 66 -4.61 -17.21 15.90
N LYS A 67 -4.91 -17.08 14.60
CA LYS A 67 -5.02 -18.22 13.67
C LYS A 67 -4.01 -18.16 12.53
N ASN A 68 -3.61 -16.97 12.13
CA ASN A 68 -2.76 -16.76 10.97
C ASN A 68 -2.04 -15.42 11.07
N GLN A 69 -0.83 -15.45 11.62
CA GLN A 69 0.00 -14.25 11.82
C GLN A 69 0.33 -13.52 10.50
N LYS A 70 0.47 -14.27 9.40
CA LYS A 70 0.71 -13.71 8.07
C LYS A 70 -0.48 -12.88 7.61
N GLU A 71 -1.70 -13.43 7.65
CA GLU A 71 -2.90 -12.67 7.28
C GLU A 71 -3.21 -11.54 8.25
N TYR A 72 -2.93 -11.73 9.54
CA TYR A 72 -3.09 -10.67 10.55
C TYR A 72 -2.22 -9.46 10.24
N SER A 73 -0.91 -9.66 10.03
CA SER A 73 0.02 -8.58 9.69
C SER A 73 -0.31 -7.93 8.35
N ARG A 74 -0.67 -8.74 7.34
CA ARG A 74 -1.12 -8.25 6.03
C ARG A 74 -2.31 -7.29 6.15
N LEU A 75 -3.37 -7.70 6.86
CA LEU A 75 -4.57 -6.88 6.99
C LEU A 75 -4.34 -5.62 7.85
N LYS A 76 -3.47 -5.69 8.85
CA LYS A 76 -3.02 -4.50 9.60
C LYS A 76 -2.34 -3.50 8.68
N LEU A 77 -1.52 -3.96 7.72
CA LEU A 77 -0.85 -3.10 6.76
C LEU A 77 -1.85 -2.44 5.81
N VAL A 78 -2.79 -3.22 5.26
CA VAL A 78 -3.90 -2.71 4.42
C VAL A 78 -4.70 -1.65 5.18
N GLN A 79 -5.04 -1.92 6.45
CA GLN A 79 -5.81 -1.01 7.28
C GLN A 79 -5.06 0.32 7.53
N ALA A 80 -3.76 0.26 7.82
CA ALA A 80 -2.93 1.45 7.99
C ALA A 80 -2.87 2.28 6.70
N ASN A 81 -2.76 1.60 5.55
CA ASN A 81 -2.76 2.24 4.23
C ASN A 81 -4.10 2.94 3.92
N TYR A 82 -5.24 2.36 4.29
CA TYR A 82 -6.53 3.03 4.10
C TYR A 82 -6.69 4.27 4.96
N TYR A 83 -6.25 4.23 6.23
CA TYR A 83 -6.21 5.44 7.04
C TYR A 83 -5.30 6.51 6.43
N ARG A 84 -4.16 6.11 5.85
CA ARG A 84 -3.26 7.04 5.13
C ARG A 84 -3.98 7.68 3.93
N LEU A 85 -4.63 6.87 3.09
CA LEU A 85 -5.38 7.33 1.91
C LEU A 85 -6.58 8.21 2.26
N ALA A 86 -7.18 8.00 3.45
CA ALA A 86 -8.24 8.84 3.98
C ALA A 86 -7.77 10.15 4.62
N GLY A 87 -6.45 10.38 4.75
CA GLY A 87 -5.90 11.54 5.44
C GLY A 87 -5.87 11.43 6.98
N GLU A 88 -6.20 10.26 7.54
CA GLU A 88 -6.14 9.95 8.97
C GLU A 88 -4.69 9.71 9.41
N ARG A 89 -3.87 10.77 9.37
CA ARG A 89 -2.41 10.70 9.53
C ARG A 89 -1.98 10.12 10.88
N GLU A 90 -2.54 10.62 11.98
CA GLU A 90 -2.15 10.15 13.32
C GLU A 90 -2.48 8.65 13.48
N LYS A 91 -3.67 8.25 13.03
CA LYS A 91 -4.14 6.87 13.12
C LYS A 91 -3.32 5.93 12.24
N SER A 92 -3.04 6.31 11.00
CA SER A 92 -2.20 5.52 10.10
C SER A 92 -0.78 5.36 10.65
N MET A 93 -0.15 6.44 11.11
CA MET A 93 1.19 6.39 11.72
C MET A 93 1.23 5.51 12.96
N GLN A 94 0.21 5.58 13.82
CA GLN A 94 0.09 4.68 14.97
C GLN A 94 0.05 3.21 14.52
N GLN A 95 -0.77 2.88 13.53
CA GLN A 95 -0.89 1.51 13.04
C GLN A 95 0.39 0.99 12.37
N TYR A 96 1.08 1.82 11.58
CA TYR A 96 2.38 1.43 11.02
C TYR A 96 3.41 1.14 12.12
N ARG A 97 3.42 1.92 13.21
CA ARG A 97 4.33 1.72 14.35
C ARG A 97 4.01 0.46 15.15
N GLU A 98 2.72 0.22 15.43
CA GLU A 98 2.29 -1.00 16.11
C GLU A 98 2.64 -2.24 15.28
N LEU A 99 2.41 -2.18 13.96
CA LEU A 99 2.73 -3.27 13.05
C LEU A 99 4.25 -3.46 12.90
N SER A 100 5.04 -2.39 12.80
CA SER A 100 6.50 -2.52 12.69
C SER A 100 7.08 -3.19 13.93
N ASN A 101 6.64 -2.81 15.13
CA ASN A 101 7.10 -3.44 16.38
C ASN A 101 6.79 -4.95 16.40
N LEU A 102 5.57 -5.32 16.03
CA LEU A 102 5.16 -6.72 15.92
C LEU A 102 6.02 -7.51 14.91
N LEU A 103 6.28 -6.93 13.75
CA LEU A 103 7.06 -7.57 12.70
C LEU A 103 8.55 -7.65 13.06
N GLU A 104 9.10 -6.66 13.76
CA GLU A 104 10.47 -6.69 14.29
C GLU A 104 10.61 -7.80 15.34
N ASP A 105 9.63 -7.96 16.24
CA ASP A 105 9.61 -9.06 17.20
C ASP A 105 9.58 -10.43 16.49
N LEU A 106 8.76 -10.58 15.45
CA LEU A 106 8.71 -11.80 14.63
C LEU A 106 10.02 -12.04 13.89
N PHE A 107 10.67 -10.99 13.41
CA PHE A 107 11.96 -11.10 12.72
C PHE A 107 13.09 -11.52 13.67
N HIS A 108 13.12 -10.96 14.89
CA HIS A 108 14.20 -11.23 15.86
C HIS A 108 14.02 -12.50 16.67
N TYR A 109 12.77 -12.83 17.02
CA TYR A 109 12.45 -13.93 17.95
C TYR A 109 11.63 -15.04 17.32
N GLY A 110 11.12 -14.84 16.09
CA GLY A 110 10.47 -15.89 15.32
C GLY A 110 11.47 -16.91 14.76
N GLY A 111 10.95 -18.07 14.35
CA GLY A 111 11.74 -19.06 13.65
C GLY A 111 11.95 -18.68 12.18
N ASP A 112 12.66 -19.54 11.44
CA ASP A 112 12.98 -19.31 10.02
C ASP A 112 11.73 -19.08 9.15
N LYS A 113 10.59 -19.67 9.52
CA LYS A 113 9.32 -19.51 8.81
C LYS A 113 8.72 -18.12 9.00
N GLU A 114 8.98 -17.50 10.14
CA GLU A 114 8.53 -16.16 10.51
C GLU A 114 9.47 -15.07 9.96
N GLN A 115 10.72 -15.41 9.63
CA GLN A 115 11.67 -14.58 8.87
C GLN A 115 11.45 -14.66 7.35
N SER A 116 10.18 -14.69 6.93
CA SER A 116 9.84 -14.78 5.51
C SER A 116 10.06 -13.46 4.77
N GLU A 117 10.27 -13.56 3.45
CA GLU A 117 10.35 -12.43 2.51
C GLU A 117 9.16 -11.44 2.64
N GLY A 118 7.97 -11.95 2.99
CA GLY A 118 6.79 -11.13 3.25
C GLY A 118 6.90 -10.28 4.51
N VAL A 119 7.52 -10.78 5.57
CA VAL A 119 7.76 -10.00 6.81
C VAL A 119 8.76 -8.88 6.54
N LEU A 120 9.83 -9.18 5.80
CA LEU A 120 10.83 -8.19 5.41
C LEU A 120 10.25 -7.09 4.50
N THR A 121 9.41 -7.48 3.54
CA THR A 121 8.70 -6.53 2.67
C THR A 121 7.77 -5.62 3.48
N ASN A 122 6.97 -6.19 4.39
CA ASN A 122 6.06 -5.42 5.23
C ASN A 122 6.81 -4.49 6.20
N LEU A 123 7.94 -4.93 6.75
CA LEU A 123 8.82 -4.07 7.54
C LEU A 123 9.37 -2.91 6.73
N SER A 124 9.84 -3.18 5.50
CA SER A 124 10.30 -2.13 4.60
C SER A 124 9.19 -1.12 4.31
N TYR A 125 7.94 -1.58 4.10
CA TYR A 125 6.79 -0.70 3.85
C TYR A 125 6.42 0.13 5.08
N CYS A 126 6.30 -0.49 6.26
CA CYS A 126 6.02 0.22 7.51
C CYS A 126 7.03 1.35 7.73
N HIS A 127 8.33 1.04 7.62
CA HIS A 127 9.38 2.02 7.87
C HIS A 127 9.44 3.11 6.79
N PHE A 128 9.10 2.80 5.53
CA PHE A 128 8.92 3.83 4.50
C PHE A 128 7.84 4.85 4.90
N PHE A 129 6.66 4.39 5.31
CA PHE A 129 5.56 5.27 5.70
C PHE A 129 5.78 5.97 7.05
N LEU A 130 6.63 5.43 7.91
CA LEU A 130 7.11 6.09 9.13
C LEU A 130 8.23 7.10 8.87
N SER A 131 8.70 7.23 7.63
CA SER A 131 9.86 8.06 7.24
C SER A 131 11.18 7.62 7.90
N ASP A 132 11.27 6.37 8.33
CA ASP A 132 12.51 5.73 8.79
C ASP A 132 13.15 5.02 7.59
N TYR A 133 13.69 5.81 6.67
CA TYR A 133 14.24 5.30 5.41
C TYR A 133 15.45 4.40 5.63
N GLU A 134 16.24 4.63 6.70
CA GLU A 134 17.37 3.75 7.06
C GLU A 134 16.88 2.33 7.36
N LYS A 135 15.86 2.17 8.22
CA LYS A 135 15.26 0.85 8.47
C LYS A 135 14.54 0.30 7.25
N SER A 136 13.86 1.14 6.47
CA SER A 136 13.19 0.68 5.24
C SER A 136 14.19 0.05 4.26
N ILE A 137 15.37 0.68 4.08
CA ILE A 137 16.48 0.17 3.30
C ILE A 137 17.04 -1.12 3.91
N PHE A 138 17.27 -1.13 5.23
CA PHE A 138 17.81 -2.28 5.94
C PHE A 138 16.99 -3.56 5.70
N PHE A 139 15.66 -3.48 5.85
CA PHE A 139 14.78 -4.63 5.63
C PHE A 139 14.57 -4.91 4.15
N GLY A 140 14.45 -3.85 3.31
CA GLY A 140 14.28 -3.99 1.87
C GLY A 140 15.42 -4.76 1.20
N LYS A 141 16.68 -4.48 1.58
CA LYS A 141 17.88 -5.18 1.05
C LYS A 141 17.98 -6.65 1.44
N ARG A 142 17.19 -7.10 2.42
CA ARG A 142 17.18 -8.49 2.88
C ARG A 142 16.15 -9.33 2.14
N VAL A 143 15.26 -8.70 1.37
CA VAL A 143 14.34 -9.40 0.49
C VAL A 143 15.13 -9.97 -0.70
N LYS A 144 15.08 -11.28 -0.91
CA LYS A 144 15.87 -12.00 -1.94
C LYS A 144 15.06 -12.35 -3.18
N GLU A 145 13.74 -12.55 -3.02
CA GLU A 145 12.89 -13.03 -4.11
C GLU A 145 12.44 -11.90 -5.06
N TRP A 146 12.33 -10.67 -4.55
CA TRP A 146 11.98 -9.49 -5.32
C TRP A 146 12.60 -8.22 -4.71
N VAL A 147 12.46 -7.10 -5.40
CA VAL A 147 12.89 -5.79 -4.90
C VAL A 147 11.64 -5.03 -4.43
N PRO A 148 11.46 -4.77 -3.12
CA PRO A 148 10.35 -3.97 -2.64
C PRO A 148 10.41 -2.56 -3.24
N ILE A 149 9.28 -2.02 -3.71
CA ILE A 149 9.24 -0.68 -4.30
C ILE A 149 9.70 0.38 -3.28
N SER A 150 9.34 0.20 -2.01
CA SER A 150 9.82 1.01 -0.89
C SER A 150 11.34 1.10 -0.79
N LEU A 151 12.09 0.07 -1.20
CA LEU A 151 13.55 0.10 -1.15
C LEU A 151 14.07 1.16 -2.12
N GLY A 152 13.56 1.16 -3.35
CA GLY A 152 14.00 2.12 -4.37
C GLY A 152 13.71 3.56 -3.99
N PHE A 153 12.49 3.85 -3.54
CA PHE A 153 12.15 5.19 -3.08
C PHE A 153 12.89 5.58 -1.80
N SER A 154 13.07 4.66 -0.84
CA SER A 154 13.85 4.96 0.38
C SER A 154 15.30 5.28 0.07
N GLU A 155 15.95 4.53 -0.83
CA GLU A 155 17.33 4.81 -1.26
C GLU A 155 17.40 6.18 -1.93
N GLY A 156 16.47 6.49 -2.82
CA GLY A 156 16.40 7.79 -3.47
C GLY A 156 16.26 8.95 -2.47
N ILE A 157 15.35 8.83 -1.51
CA ILE A 157 15.13 9.87 -0.50
C ILE A 157 16.32 9.97 0.47
N PHE A 158 16.81 8.84 0.98
CA PHE A 158 17.85 8.83 2.02
C PHE A 158 19.21 9.30 1.52
N TYR A 159 19.55 9.02 0.25
CA TYR A 159 20.82 9.42 -0.37
C TYR A 159 20.72 10.68 -1.24
N ASP A 160 19.56 11.34 -1.29
CA ASP A 160 19.31 12.47 -2.19
C ASP A 160 19.61 12.12 -3.67
N ASP A 161 19.21 10.91 -4.08
CA ASP A 161 19.47 10.32 -5.39
C ASP A 161 18.19 10.34 -6.26
N GLN A 162 18.02 11.43 -7.00
CA GLN A 162 16.90 11.60 -7.93
C GLN A 162 16.87 10.53 -9.03
N VAL A 163 18.04 10.07 -9.49
CA VAL A 163 18.14 9.03 -10.53
C VAL A 163 17.57 7.71 -10.01
N ARG A 164 17.78 7.40 -8.73
CA ARG A 164 17.18 6.23 -8.08
C ARG A 164 15.66 6.35 -7.97
N ILE A 165 15.12 7.53 -7.67
CA ILE A 165 13.66 7.78 -7.64
C ILE A 165 13.07 7.58 -9.04
N GLU A 166 13.68 8.17 -10.07
CA GLU A 166 13.25 8.03 -11.46
C GLU A 166 13.28 6.57 -11.93
N ALA A 167 14.36 5.83 -11.64
CA ALA A 167 14.47 4.41 -11.97
C ALA A 167 13.37 3.58 -11.30
N THR A 168 13.12 3.83 -10.01
CA THR A 168 12.05 3.14 -9.27
C THR A 168 10.68 3.46 -9.87
N MET A 169 10.45 4.71 -10.28
CA MET A 169 9.21 5.10 -10.93
C MET A 169 9.01 4.41 -12.29
N VAL A 170 10.09 4.21 -13.06
CA VAL A 170 10.05 3.43 -14.30
C VAL A 170 9.63 1.98 -14.01
N ASP A 171 10.21 1.34 -13.00
CA ASP A 171 9.86 -0.03 -12.59
C ASP A 171 8.38 -0.13 -12.19
N VAL A 172 7.86 0.82 -11.39
CA VAL A 172 6.43 0.88 -11.01
C VAL A 172 5.53 0.96 -12.23
N ILE A 173 5.86 1.81 -13.21
CA ILE A 173 5.09 1.97 -14.44
C ILE A 173 5.13 0.70 -15.30
N GLU A 174 6.26 0.01 -15.35
CA GLU A 174 6.42 -1.25 -16.08
C GLU A 174 5.62 -2.39 -15.43
N ASP A 175 5.68 -2.50 -14.11
CA ASP A 175 4.90 -3.47 -13.32
C ASP A 175 3.39 -3.24 -13.50
N PHE A 176 2.95 -1.97 -13.42
CA PHE A 176 1.55 -1.60 -13.65
C PHE A 176 1.05 -2.06 -15.02
N LYS A 177 1.87 -1.90 -16.07
CA LYS A 177 1.56 -2.34 -17.44
C LYS A 177 1.58 -3.86 -17.57
N ARG A 178 2.58 -4.52 -16.99
CA ARG A 178 2.76 -5.99 -17.05
C ARG A 178 1.58 -6.71 -16.41
N GLU A 179 1.14 -6.24 -15.25
CA GLU A 179 0.03 -6.84 -14.50
C GLU A 179 -1.35 -6.47 -15.08
N LYS A 180 -1.39 -5.57 -16.08
CA LYS A 180 -2.62 -4.93 -16.55
C LYS A 180 -3.42 -4.40 -15.36
N SER A 181 -2.69 -3.78 -14.42
CA SER A 181 -3.26 -3.29 -13.18
C SER A 181 -4.30 -2.23 -13.50
N LEU A 182 -5.42 -2.25 -12.79
CA LEU A 182 -6.42 -1.21 -12.86
C LEU A 182 -6.39 -0.45 -11.55
N LEU A 183 -6.69 0.84 -11.63
CA LEU A 183 -6.71 1.73 -10.47
C LEU A 183 -7.59 1.19 -9.34
N TYR A 184 -8.67 0.47 -9.64
CA TYR A 184 -9.57 -0.15 -8.67
C TYR A 184 -9.23 -1.61 -8.34
N TYR A 185 -8.03 -2.10 -8.65
CA TYR A 185 -7.59 -3.41 -8.14
C TYR A 185 -7.26 -3.30 -6.66
N THR A 186 -7.88 -4.19 -5.89
CA THR A 186 -8.00 -4.08 -4.44
C THR A 186 -7.22 -5.15 -3.71
N GLY A 187 -6.93 -4.90 -2.44
CA GLY A 187 -6.48 -5.93 -1.51
C GLY A 187 -5.00 -6.26 -1.51
N ALA A 188 -4.22 -5.52 -2.28
CA ALA A 188 -2.79 -5.35 -2.02
C ALA A 188 -2.59 -4.56 -0.73
N GLU A 189 -1.50 -4.85 -0.02
CA GLU A 189 -1.08 -4.13 1.18
C GLU A 189 -0.86 -2.64 0.88
N VAL A 190 -0.19 -2.39 -0.25
CA VAL A 190 -0.01 -1.08 -0.87
C VAL A 190 -0.11 -1.31 -2.38
N SER A 191 -1.06 -0.66 -3.04
CA SER A 191 -1.27 -0.89 -4.47
C SER A 191 -0.14 -0.26 -5.31
N LEU A 192 0.08 -0.78 -6.53
CA LEU A 192 0.97 -0.14 -7.50
C LEU A 192 0.56 1.32 -7.81
N TRP A 193 -0.72 1.63 -7.72
CA TRP A 193 -1.22 3.00 -7.89
C TRP A 193 -0.76 3.92 -6.75
N ASP A 194 -0.76 3.42 -5.51
CA ASP A 194 -0.27 4.19 -4.36
C ASP A 194 1.21 4.54 -4.54
N TRP A 195 2.02 3.58 -4.99
CA TRP A 195 3.43 3.79 -5.29
C TRP A 195 3.66 4.74 -6.47
N TYR A 196 2.81 4.68 -7.49
CA TYR A 196 2.87 5.60 -8.63
C TYR A 196 2.61 7.05 -8.20
N GLU A 197 1.58 7.30 -7.39
CA GLU A 197 1.29 8.65 -6.88
C GLU A 197 2.40 9.16 -5.96
N ILE A 198 2.93 8.31 -5.08
CA ILE A 198 4.12 8.64 -4.26
C ILE A 198 5.32 9.02 -5.16
N GLY A 199 5.58 8.24 -6.20
CA GLY A 199 6.67 8.49 -7.14
C GLY A 199 6.50 9.80 -7.90
N LYS A 200 5.26 10.19 -8.25
CA LYS A 200 4.98 11.51 -8.84
C LYS A 200 5.28 12.63 -7.86
N ASP A 201 4.76 12.55 -6.63
CA ASP A 201 4.97 13.58 -5.61
C ASP A 201 6.45 13.81 -5.29
N LEU A 202 7.29 12.76 -5.39
CA LEU A 202 8.74 12.86 -5.18
C LEU A 202 9.52 13.46 -6.36
N LEU A 203 8.93 13.50 -7.55
CA LEU A 203 9.56 14.00 -8.78
C LEU A 203 9.09 15.41 -9.18
N GLU A 204 8.09 15.95 -8.48
CA GLU A 204 7.60 17.34 -8.61
C GLU A 204 8.41 18.33 -7.78
#